data_AF-A0A3D0Z0H2-F1
#
_entry.id   AF-A0A3D0Z0H2-F1
#
_cell.length_a   1.000
_cell.length_b   1.000
_cell.length_c   1.000
_cell.angle_alpha   90.00
_cell.angle_beta   90.00
_cell.angle_gamma   90.00
#
_symmetry.space_group_name_H-M   'P 1'
#
loop_
_entity.id
_entity.type
_entity.pdbx_description
1 polymer ?
#
loop_
_entity_poly.entity_id
_entity_poly.type
_entity_poly.pdbx_seq_one_letter_code
_entity_poly.pdbx_strand_id
1 'polypeptide(L)'
;MVAEPRIPPHSLEAEQSVLGAMFLDLQAVVRASELLRVDDFYREAHRRVFEAALAVFERREPIDLVTMTEELRRRSWLEGVGGITYLGYLAAFVPTAAHTEHYARIVQQKALLRALVASATGIQEMAYSGSEELPALLDRAEQAVFAVTQRGARREHHMLKDVLQRSLDHIEDLYRRKTDLTGIDTGLADLNRLTSGLQPSDFIVIAGRPGHGKTALALCLARHAALESDLPTLVFSLEMSA
;
A
#
# COMPACT_ATOMS: atom_id res chain seq x y z
N MET A 1 16.68 35.23 5.28
CA MET A 1 16.41 33.99 6.03
C MET A 1 16.92 32.83 5.19
N VAL A 2 18.14 32.37 5.45
CA VAL A 2 18.69 31.18 4.79
C VAL A 2 17.90 29.99 5.32
N ALA A 3 17.14 29.30 4.46
CA ALA A 3 16.41 28.11 4.85
C ALA A 3 17.41 27.09 5.39
N GLU A 4 17.24 26.65 6.64
CA GLU A 4 18.02 25.55 7.20
C GLU A 4 17.98 24.35 6.24
N PRO A 5 19.11 23.65 6.03
CA PRO A 5 19.14 22.46 5.19
C PRO A 5 18.11 21.47 5.73
N ARG A 6 17.02 21.27 4.99
CA ARG A 6 15.92 20.39 5.37
C ARG A 6 16.43 18.95 5.30
N ILE A 7 16.79 18.40 6.46
CA ILE A 7 17.22 17.01 6.55
C ILE A 7 15.98 16.13 6.27
N PRO A 8 16.06 15.17 5.34
CA PRO A 8 14.95 14.28 5.06
C PRO A 8 14.46 13.54 6.32
N PRO A 9 13.14 13.33 6.51
CA PRO A 9 12.62 12.63 7.69
C PRO A 9 13.23 11.25 7.90
N HIS A 10 13.80 10.99 9.07
CA HIS A 10 14.42 9.71 9.41
C HIS A 10 14.36 9.47 10.93
N SER A 11 14.69 8.23 11.35
CA SER A 11 14.98 7.91 12.75
C SER A 11 16.00 6.77 12.76
N LEU A 12 17.24 7.11 13.10
CA LEU A 12 18.33 6.13 13.10
C LEU A 12 18.14 5.12 14.23
N GLU A 13 17.61 5.56 15.36
CA GLU A 13 17.35 4.73 16.54
C GLU A 13 16.30 3.66 16.22
N ALA A 14 15.24 4.01 15.50
CA ALA A 14 14.23 3.05 15.07
C ALA A 14 14.80 2.04 14.07
N GLU A 15 15.62 2.50 13.11
CA GLU A 15 16.30 1.61 12.15
C GLU A 15 17.25 0.63 12.86
N GLN A 16 18.09 1.13 13.76
CA GLN A 16 18.98 0.31 14.58
C GLN A 16 18.18 -0.67 15.45
N SER A 17 17.03 -0.24 15.96
CA SER A 17 16.16 -1.10 16.77
C SER A 17 15.56 -2.26 15.99
N VAL A 18 15.14 -2.01 14.75
CA VAL A 18 14.64 -3.07 13.88
C VAL A 18 15.75 -4.06 13.54
N LEU A 19 16.91 -3.56 13.10
CA LEU A 19 18.04 -4.42 12.72
C LEU A 19 18.57 -5.22 13.91
N GLY A 20 18.70 -4.59 15.08
CA GLY A 20 19.14 -5.26 16.30
C GLY A 20 18.19 -6.37 16.72
N ALA A 21 16.87 -6.14 16.65
CA ALA A 21 15.89 -7.17 16.97
C ALA A 21 15.96 -8.40 16.05
N MET A 22 16.38 -8.24 14.79
CA MET A 22 16.55 -9.35 13.83
C MET A 22 17.68 -10.31 14.23
N PHE A 23 18.68 -9.84 14.99
CA PHE A 23 19.74 -10.70 15.56
C PHE A 23 19.27 -11.51 16.78
N LEU A 24 18.17 -11.10 17.42
CA LEU A 24 17.67 -11.72 18.65
C LEU A 24 16.59 -12.77 18.39
N ASP A 25 15.71 -12.53 17.42
CA ASP A 25 14.52 -13.34 17.18
C ASP A 25 14.22 -13.43 15.68
N LEU A 26 14.10 -14.66 15.17
CA LEU A 26 13.72 -14.92 13.77
C LEU A 26 12.32 -14.36 13.44
N GLN A 27 11.41 -14.30 14.42
CA GLN A 27 10.09 -13.70 14.19
C GLN A 27 10.17 -12.18 14.00
N ALA A 28 11.20 -11.52 14.52
CA ALA A 28 11.44 -10.09 14.26
C ALA A 28 11.73 -9.85 12.78
N VAL A 29 12.44 -10.77 12.13
CA VAL A 29 12.74 -10.73 10.69
C VAL A 29 11.46 -10.80 9.87
N VAL A 30 10.57 -11.74 10.21
CA VAL A 30 9.26 -11.90 9.56
C VAL A 30 8.45 -10.62 9.68
N ARG A 31 8.23 -10.14 10.90
CA ARG A 31 7.47 -8.90 11.18
C ARG A 31 8.06 -7.67 10.46
N ALA A 32 9.39 -7.54 10.46
CA ALA A 32 10.07 -6.44 9.78
C ALA A 32 9.94 -6.53 8.26
N SER A 33 10.05 -7.74 7.68
CA SER A 33 9.95 -7.96 6.23
C SER A 33 8.54 -7.71 5.67
N GLU A 34 7.50 -7.95 6.48
CA GLU A 34 6.11 -7.64 6.14
C GLU A 34 5.89 -6.13 6.03
N LEU A 35 6.49 -5.35 6.94
CA LEU A 35 6.24 -3.91 7.03
C LEU A 35 7.19 -3.07 6.17
N LEU A 36 8.46 -3.47 6.08
CA LEU A 36 9.54 -2.69 5.50
C LEU A 36 10.05 -3.26 4.19
N ARG A 37 10.54 -2.37 3.33
CA ARG A 37 11.37 -2.64 2.16
C ARG A 37 12.80 -2.19 2.44
N VAL A 38 13.76 -2.71 1.68
CA VAL A 38 15.17 -2.28 1.77
C VAL A 38 15.30 -0.76 1.62
N ASP A 39 14.57 -0.15 0.69
CA ASP A 39 14.62 1.30 0.43
C ASP A 39 14.01 2.18 1.55
N ASP A 40 13.28 1.58 2.51
CA ASP A 40 12.65 2.31 3.61
C ASP A 40 13.66 2.76 4.67
N PHE A 41 14.86 2.20 4.68
CA PHE A 41 15.94 2.67 5.55
C PHE A 41 16.58 3.93 4.97
N TYR A 42 16.85 4.92 5.82
CA TYR A 42 17.53 6.16 5.42
C TYR A 42 19.01 5.93 5.18
N ARG A 43 19.69 5.19 6.09
CA ARG A 43 21.11 4.89 5.95
C ARG A 43 21.34 3.75 4.98
N GLU A 44 22.21 3.97 4.00
CA GLU A 44 22.65 2.94 3.05
C GLU A 44 23.25 1.71 3.75
N ALA A 45 24.01 1.91 4.82
CA ALA A 45 24.53 0.82 5.65
C ALA A 45 23.38 -0.06 6.19
N HIS A 46 22.29 0.54 6.68
CA HIS A 46 21.15 -0.19 7.20
C HIS A 46 20.39 -0.93 6.10
N ARG A 47 20.28 -0.34 4.90
CA ARG A 47 19.72 -1.04 3.72
C ARG A 47 20.47 -2.34 3.44
N ARG A 48 21.79 -2.27 3.37
CA ARG A 48 22.67 -3.42 3.12
C ARG A 48 22.55 -4.49 4.20
N VAL A 49 22.50 -4.08 5.47
CA VAL A 49 22.31 -5.02 6.59
C VAL A 49 20.94 -5.70 6.51
N PHE A 50 19.87 -4.94 6.27
CA PHE A 50 18.53 -5.50 6.13
C PHE A 50 18.45 -6.49 4.96
N GLU A 51 18.98 -6.11 3.80
CA GLU A 51 19.01 -6.96 2.61
C GLU A 51 19.82 -8.25 2.83
N ALA A 52 20.97 -8.16 3.47
CA ALA A 52 21.77 -9.32 3.85
C ALA A 52 21.00 -10.24 4.82
N ALA A 53 20.30 -9.68 5.80
CA ALA A 53 19.51 -10.45 6.75
C ALA A 53 18.37 -11.20 6.05
N LEU A 54 17.66 -10.56 5.13
CA LEU A 54 16.64 -11.23 4.32
C LEU A 54 17.22 -12.39 3.50
N ALA A 55 18.38 -12.20 2.87
CA ALA A 55 19.02 -13.24 2.07
C ALA A 55 19.53 -14.43 2.89
N VAL A 56 19.99 -14.20 4.13
CA VAL A 56 20.35 -15.25 5.08
C VAL A 56 19.09 -15.99 5.54
N PHE A 57 18.02 -15.25 5.86
CA PHE A 57 16.73 -15.80 6.26
C PHE A 57 16.09 -16.68 5.18
N GLU A 58 16.14 -16.27 3.90
CA GLU A 58 15.64 -17.04 2.76
C GLU A 58 16.34 -18.39 2.61
N ARG A 59 17.64 -18.46 2.95
CA ARG A 59 18.40 -19.73 2.98
C ARG A 59 18.14 -20.57 4.24
N ARG A 60 17.27 -20.10 5.13
CA ARG A 60 16.95 -20.72 6.43
C ARG A 60 18.16 -20.85 7.34
N GLU A 61 19.13 -19.95 7.18
CA GLU A 61 20.29 -19.83 8.06
C GLU A 61 19.94 -18.92 9.25
N PRO A 62 20.53 -19.15 10.45
CA PRO A 62 20.34 -18.25 11.58
C PRO A 62 20.95 -16.88 11.27
N ILE A 63 20.27 -15.80 11.68
CA ILE A 63 20.79 -14.44 11.58
C ILE A 63 21.56 -14.13 12.85
N ASP A 64 22.87 -14.31 12.81
CA ASP A 64 23.79 -14.00 13.89
C ASP A 64 24.98 -13.20 13.37
N LEU A 65 25.89 -12.79 14.27
CA LEU A 65 27.03 -11.97 13.90
C LEU A 65 27.95 -12.66 12.88
N VAL A 66 28.07 -13.99 12.93
CA VAL A 66 28.96 -14.76 12.05
C VAL A 66 28.36 -14.87 10.66
N THR A 67 27.10 -15.32 10.55
CA THR A 67 26.42 -15.49 9.26
C THR A 67 26.24 -14.16 8.53
N MET A 68 25.91 -13.10 9.26
CA MET A 68 25.79 -11.75 8.70
C MET A 68 27.13 -11.18 8.25
N THR A 69 28.20 -11.42 9.01
CA THR A 69 29.55 -11.00 8.59
C THR A 69 29.98 -11.71 7.32
N GLU A 70 29.73 -13.02 7.23
CA GLU A 70 30.08 -13.81 6.04
C GLU A 70 29.26 -13.37 4.81
N GLU A 71 27.96 -13.15 4.97
CA GLU A 71 27.09 -12.63 3.90
C GLU A 71 27.57 -11.27 3.40
N LEU A 72 27.88 -10.34 4.31
CA LEU A 72 28.34 -9.00 3.95
C LEU A 72 29.75 -9.00 3.35
N ARG A 73 30.63 -9.94 3.74
CA ARG A 73 31.93 -10.13 3.08
C ARG A 73 31.78 -10.68 1.68
N ARG A 74 30.93 -11.69 1.49
CA ARG A 74 30.65 -12.28 0.17
C ARG A 74 30.16 -11.23 -0.83
N ARG A 75 29.43 -10.23 -0.36
CA ARG A 75 28.95 -9.10 -1.19
C ARG A 75 29.90 -7.90 -1.24
N SER A 76 31.05 -7.95 -0.58
CA SER A 76 32.00 -6.83 -0.45
C SER A 76 31.38 -5.57 0.20
N TRP A 77 30.43 -5.76 1.12
CA TRP A 77 29.70 -4.67 1.79
C TRP A 77 30.14 -4.44 3.25
N LEU A 78 30.91 -5.37 3.83
CA LEU A 78 31.27 -5.34 5.25
C LEU A 78 31.92 -4.02 5.69
N GLU A 79 32.87 -3.50 4.92
CA GLU A 79 33.54 -2.23 5.24
C GLU A 79 32.57 -1.04 5.15
N GLY A 80 31.71 -1.04 4.12
CA GLY A 80 30.72 0.01 3.89
C GLY A 80 29.60 0.08 4.93
N VAL A 81 29.40 -0.97 5.74
CA VAL A 81 28.44 -0.94 6.86
C VAL A 81 29.08 -0.54 8.19
N GLY A 82 30.40 -0.32 8.25
CA GLY A 82 31.12 -0.04 9.49
C GLY A 82 31.77 -1.28 10.14
N GLY A 83 31.84 -2.39 9.42
CA GLY A 83 32.53 -3.59 9.85
C GLY A 83 31.81 -4.42 10.92
N ILE A 84 32.51 -5.44 11.42
CA ILE A 84 32.00 -6.39 12.41
C ILE A 84 31.60 -5.67 13.70
N THR A 85 32.37 -4.63 14.09
CA THR A 85 32.11 -3.83 15.29
C THR A 85 30.73 -3.18 15.24
N TYR A 86 30.31 -2.68 14.07
CA TYR A 86 29.00 -2.07 13.93
C TYR A 86 27.86 -3.09 13.99
N LEU A 87 28.05 -4.27 13.41
CA LEU A 87 27.07 -5.36 13.55
C LEU A 87 26.92 -5.82 15.02
N GLY A 88 28.04 -5.93 15.74
CA GLY A 88 28.02 -6.23 17.18
C GLY A 88 27.30 -5.15 17.98
N TYR A 89 27.49 -3.87 17.62
CA TYR A 89 26.73 -2.78 18.21
C TYR A 89 25.23 -2.89 17.93
N LEU A 90 24.82 -3.17 16.68
CA LEU A 90 23.40 -3.35 16.34
C LEU A 90 22.76 -4.49 17.13
N ALA A 91 23.45 -5.63 17.24
CA ALA A 91 22.97 -6.78 18.00
C ALA A 91 22.80 -6.47 19.50
N ALA A 92 23.66 -5.62 20.06
CA ALA A 92 23.60 -5.21 21.46
C ALA A 92 22.70 -3.98 21.73
N PHE A 93 22.27 -3.27 20.68
CA PHE A 93 21.55 -2.00 20.81
C PHE A 93 20.17 -2.16 21.45
N VAL A 94 19.51 -3.30 21.21
CA VAL A 94 18.14 -3.54 21.65
C VAL A 94 18.12 -4.65 22.69
N PRO A 95 17.46 -4.45 23.85
CA PRO A 95 17.35 -5.50 24.86
C PRO A 95 16.24 -6.53 24.56
N THR A 96 15.31 -6.23 23.65
CA THR A 96 14.17 -7.10 23.33
C THR A 96 13.66 -6.95 21.89
N ALA A 97 13.27 -8.08 21.28
CA ALA A 97 12.60 -8.11 19.98
C ALA A 97 11.07 -7.91 20.04
N ALA A 98 10.50 -7.72 21.23
CA ALA A 98 9.04 -7.60 21.39
C ALA A 98 8.45 -6.36 20.69
N HIS A 99 9.24 -5.30 20.51
CA HIS A 99 8.79 -4.02 19.95
C HIS A 99 9.19 -3.81 18.49
N THR A 100 9.67 -4.84 17.79
CA THR A 100 10.11 -4.72 16.38
C THR A 100 9.04 -4.10 15.49
N GLU A 101 7.79 -4.51 15.65
CA GLU A 101 6.68 -3.98 14.84
C GLU A 101 6.48 -2.47 15.05
N HIS A 102 6.57 -2.00 16.29
CA HIS A 102 6.44 -0.57 16.60
C HIS A 102 7.55 0.25 15.94
N TYR A 103 8.80 -0.19 16.07
CA TYR A 103 9.93 0.49 15.43
C TYR A 103 9.89 0.40 13.91
N ALA A 104 9.44 -0.73 13.35
CA ALA A 104 9.25 -0.89 11.91
C ALA A 104 8.19 0.10 11.38
N ARG A 105 7.08 0.30 12.09
CA ARG A 105 6.09 1.32 11.72
C ARG A 105 6.67 2.74 11.74
N ILE A 106 7.54 3.07 12.69
CA ILE A 106 8.23 4.37 12.71
C ILE A 106 9.10 4.54 11.46
N VAL A 107 9.93 3.53 11.12
CA VAL A 107 10.77 3.56 9.92
C VAL A 107 9.92 3.72 8.66
N GLN A 108 8.85 2.95 8.54
CA GLN A 108 7.89 3.02 7.42
C GLN A 108 7.29 4.42 7.28
N GLN A 109 6.81 5.01 8.38
CA GLN A 109 6.26 6.37 8.38
C GLN A 109 7.29 7.40 7.91
N LYS A 110 8.54 7.31 8.37
CA LYS A 110 9.61 8.20 7.91
C LYS A 110 9.94 7.98 6.43
N ALA A 111 9.93 6.73 5.95
CA ALA A 111 10.12 6.41 4.54
C ALA A 111 9.03 7.02 3.64
N LEU A 112 7.76 6.93 4.06
CA LEU A 112 6.63 7.56 3.35
C LEU A 112 6.77 9.08 3.30
N LEU A 113 7.15 9.71 4.41
CA LEU A 113 7.42 11.15 4.43
C LEU A 113 8.57 11.53 3.49
N ARG A 114 9.65 10.74 3.43
CA ARG A 114 10.74 10.99 2.47
C ARG A 114 10.27 10.82 1.02
N ALA A 115 9.46 9.81 0.74
CA ALA A 115 8.91 9.59 -0.60
C ALA A 115 8.00 10.76 -1.01
N LEU A 116 7.17 11.26 -0.09
CA LEU A 116 6.33 12.44 -0.34
C LEU A 116 7.17 13.69 -0.66
N VAL A 117 8.23 13.94 0.11
CA VAL A 117 9.15 15.06 -0.14
C VAL A 117 9.79 14.93 -1.52
N ALA A 118 10.27 13.73 -1.89
CA ALA A 118 10.85 13.48 -3.20
C ALA A 118 9.86 13.71 -4.34
N SER A 119 8.61 13.21 -4.21
CA SER A 119 7.55 13.46 -5.20
C SER A 119 7.24 14.94 -5.33
N ALA A 120 7.13 15.68 -4.21
CA ALA A 120 6.88 17.11 -4.23
C ALA A 120 8.01 17.90 -4.92
N THR A 121 9.27 17.54 -4.65
CA THR A 121 10.43 18.15 -5.33
C THR A 121 10.41 17.85 -6.83
N GLY A 122 10.12 16.61 -7.25
CA GLY A 122 9.99 16.27 -8.66
C GLY A 122 8.87 17.04 -9.36
N ILE A 123 7.70 17.20 -8.72
CA ILE A 123 6.61 18.02 -9.25
C ILE A 123 7.03 19.48 -9.38
N GLN A 124 7.73 20.02 -8.39
CA GLN A 124 8.25 21.38 -8.43
C GLN A 124 9.24 21.56 -9.59
N GLU A 125 10.16 20.62 -9.81
CA GLU A 125 11.11 20.65 -10.92
C GLU A 125 10.41 20.61 -12.29
N MET A 126 9.40 19.73 -12.46
CA MET A 126 8.59 19.66 -13.68
C MET A 126 7.83 20.98 -13.94
N ALA A 127 7.31 21.63 -12.89
CA ALA A 127 6.62 22.91 -13.01
C ALA A 127 7.57 24.05 -13.45
N TYR A 128 8.82 24.05 -12.98
CA TYR A 128 9.82 25.04 -13.38
C TYR A 128 10.44 24.79 -14.75
N SER A 129 10.55 23.53 -15.20
CA SER A 129 11.14 23.22 -16.51
C SER A 129 10.26 23.69 -17.67
N GLY A 130 8.93 23.75 -17.50
CA GLY A 130 7.98 24.22 -18.50
C GLY A 130 7.97 23.40 -19.80
N SER A 131 8.48 22.17 -19.75
CA SER A 131 8.73 21.31 -20.92
C SER A 131 7.51 20.53 -21.40
N GLU A 132 6.41 20.56 -20.65
CA GLU A 132 5.23 19.72 -20.86
C GLU A 132 3.94 20.55 -20.88
N GLU A 133 2.93 20.07 -21.61
CA GLU A 133 1.60 20.68 -21.59
C GLU A 133 0.94 20.53 -20.21
N LEU A 134 0.18 21.54 -19.79
CA LEU A 134 -0.41 21.60 -18.45
C LEU A 134 -1.24 20.35 -18.07
N PRO A 135 -2.10 19.77 -18.94
CA PRO A 135 -2.85 18.56 -18.60
C PRO A 135 -1.94 17.36 -18.29
N ALA A 136 -0.89 17.15 -19.09
CA ALA A 136 0.04 16.04 -18.90
C ALA A 136 0.86 16.20 -17.60
N LEU A 137 1.22 17.44 -17.24
CA LEU A 137 1.91 17.73 -15.98
C LEU A 137 1.02 17.43 -14.77
N LEU A 138 -0.27 17.81 -14.82
CA LEU A 138 -1.22 17.54 -13.75
C LEU A 138 -1.43 16.03 -13.57
N ASP A 139 -1.59 15.28 -14.66
CA ASP A 139 -1.71 13.81 -14.62
C ASP A 139 -0.48 13.16 -13.97
N ARG A 140 0.73 13.60 -14.34
CA ARG A 140 1.97 13.09 -13.73
C ARG A 140 2.10 13.44 -12.26
N ALA A 141 1.68 14.64 -11.86
CA ALA A 141 1.69 15.03 -10.46
C ALA A 141 0.72 14.16 -9.63
N GLU A 142 -0.47 13.89 -10.16
CA GLU A 142 -1.45 12.99 -9.52
C GLU A 142 -0.88 11.57 -9.38
N GLN A 143 -0.29 11.03 -10.45
CA GLN A 143 0.37 9.72 -10.43
C GLN A 143 1.50 9.65 -9.40
N ALA A 144 2.33 10.70 -9.31
CA ALA A 144 3.45 10.74 -8.37
C ALA A 144 3.01 10.77 -6.91
N VAL A 145 1.91 11.47 -6.59
CA VAL A 145 1.33 11.49 -5.24
C VAL A 145 0.64 10.16 -4.94
N PHE A 146 -0.10 9.61 -5.90
CA PHE A 146 -0.79 8.33 -5.78
C PHE A 146 0.19 7.15 -5.58
N ALA A 147 1.38 7.21 -6.19
CA ALA A 147 2.42 6.19 -5.95
C ALA A 147 2.89 6.15 -4.49
N VAL A 148 2.89 7.30 -3.79
CA VAL A 148 3.26 7.38 -2.37
C VAL A 148 2.18 6.75 -1.49
N THR A 149 0.90 6.97 -1.80
CA THR A 149 -0.21 6.38 -1.05
C THR A 149 -0.25 4.86 -1.21
N GLN A 150 0.00 4.34 -2.41
CA GLN A 150 0.12 2.90 -2.64
C GLN A 150 1.27 2.24 -1.86
N ARG A 151 2.40 2.95 -1.66
CA ARG A 151 3.50 2.41 -0.85
C ARG A 151 3.12 2.21 0.61
N GLY A 152 2.26 3.08 1.16
CA GLY A 152 1.74 2.98 2.52
C GLY A 152 0.64 1.93 2.66
N ALA A 153 -0.11 1.69 1.58
CA ALA A 153 -1.11 0.63 1.48
C ALA A 153 -0.47 -0.74 1.18
N ARG A 154 0.44 -1.20 2.05
CA ARG A 154 0.87 -2.61 2.01
C ARG A 154 -0.25 -3.45 2.64
N ARG A 155 -0.70 -4.49 1.91
CA ARG A 155 -1.85 -5.35 2.24
C ARG A 155 -1.89 -5.65 3.74
N GLU A 156 -2.93 -5.17 4.43
CA GLU A 156 -3.31 -5.74 5.70
C GLU A 156 -3.61 -7.22 5.45
N HIS A 157 -2.73 -8.10 5.93
CA HIS A 157 -3.01 -9.52 5.94
C HIS A 157 -4.14 -9.75 6.95
N HIS A 158 -5.39 -9.81 6.49
CA HIS A 158 -6.48 -10.27 7.33
C HIS A 158 -6.34 -11.76 7.56
N MET A 159 -6.46 -12.22 8.81
CA MET A 159 -6.54 -13.65 9.07
C MET A 159 -7.80 -14.19 8.39
N LEU A 160 -7.73 -15.41 7.83
CA LEU A 160 -8.89 -16.05 7.20
C LEU A 160 -10.09 -16.09 8.15
N LYS A 161 -9.85 -16.26 9.45
CA LYS A 161 -10.88 -16.19 10.50
C LYS A 161 -11.63 -14.86 10.49
N ASP A 162 -10.92 -13.74 10.36
CA ASP A 162 -11.53 -12.40 10.38
C ASP A 162 -12.36 -12.16 9.11
N VAL A 163 -11.88 -12.64 7.96
CA VAL A 163 -12.62 -12.59 6.70
C VAL A 163 -13.89 -13.45 6.79
N LEU A 164 -13.76 -14.69 7.29
CA LEU A 164 -14.89 -15.60 7.48
C LEU A 164 -15.94 -15.03 8.43
N GLN A 165 -15.51 -14.40 9.52
CA GLN A 165 -16.43 -13.79 10.47
C GLN A 165 -17.20 -12.64 9.82
N ARG A 166 -16.52 -11.73 9.10
CA ARG A 166 -17.19 -10.67 8.32
C ARG A 166 -18.16 -11.23 7.28
N SER A 167 -17.80 -12.32 6.60
CA SER A 167 -18.67 -12.97 5.62
C SER A 167 -19.91 -13.59 6.26
N LEU A 168 -19.79 -14.21 7.43
CA LEU A 168 -20.92 -14.76 8.17
C LEU A 168 -21.85 -13.65 8.67
N ASP A 169 -21.29 -12.56 9.21
CA ASP A 169 -22.06 -11.39 9.63
C ASP A 169 -22.85 -10.79 8.44
N HIS A 170 -22.24 -10.74 7.26
CA HIS A 170 -22.92 -10.29 6.03
C HIS A 170 -24.08 -11.22 5.62
N ILE A 171 -23.89 -12.54 5.73
CA ILE A 171 -24.95 -13.52 5.44
C ILE A 171 -26.11 -13.38 6.45
N GLU A 172 -25.82 -13.18 7.73
CA GLU A 172 -26.84 -12.94 8.76
C GLU A 172 -27.64 -11.65 8.49
N ASP A 173 -26.96 -10.58 8.09
CA ASP A 173 -27.60 -9.31 7.75
C ASP A 173 -28.55 -9.46 6.55
N LEU A 174 -28.14 -10.20 5.52
CA LEU A 174 -28.99 -10.50 4.36
C LEU A 174 -30.21 -11.33 4.77
N TYR A 175 -30.03 -12.33 5.63
CA TYR A 175 -31.13 -13.13 6.16
C TYR A 175 -32.13 -12.29 6.99
N ARG A 176 -31.64 -11.35 7.80
CA ARG A 176 -32.48 -10.47 8.63
C ARG A 176 -33.30 -9.47 7.83
N ARG A 177 -32.77 -8.97 6.70
CA ARG A 177 -33.46 -7.98 5.85
C ARG A 177 -34.71 -8.54 5.17
N LYS A 178 -34.85 -9.87 5.04
CA LYS A 178 -35.97 -10.55 4.34
C LYS A 178 -36.18 -10.02 2.91
N THR A 179 -35.15 -9.49 2.28
CA THR A 179 -35.17 -9.01 0.89
C THR A 179 -34.21 -9.85 0.07
N ASP A 180 -34.65 -10.34 -1.08
CA ASP A 180 -33.81 -11.11 -2.03
C ASP A 180 -32.81 -10.22 -2.82
N LEU A 181 -32.87 -8.90 -2.59
CA LEU A 181 -31.99 -7.88 -3.17
C LEU A 181 -30.78 -7.67 -2.27
N THR A 182 -29.60 -8.08 -2.75
CA THR A 182 -28.31 -7.91 -2.07
C THR A 182 -27.51 -6.74 -2.64
N GLY A 183 -27.76 -6.38 -3.91
CA GLY A 183 -27.17 -5.26 -4.62
C GLY A 183 -28.12 -4.07 -4.77
N ILE A 184 -27.71 -3.10 -5.59
CA ILE A 184 -28.50 -1.91 -5.92
C ILE A 184 -29.72 -2.32 -6.74
N ASP A 185 -30.91 -1.81 -6.37
CA ASP A 185 -32.15 -2.05 -7.11
C ASP A 185 -32.07 -1.45 -8.53
N THR A 186 -32.37 -2.26 -9.54
CA THR A 186 -32.40 -1.82 -10.95
C THR A 186 -33.70 -1.14 -11.37
N GLY A 187 -34.76 -1.23 -10.56
CA GLY A 187 -36.12 -0.84 -10.93
C GLY A 187 -36.80 -1.79 -11.92
N LEU A 188 -36.11 -2.86 -12.33
CA LEU A 188 -36.61 -3.89 -13.23
C LEU A 188 -36.73 -5.19 -12.46
N ALA A 189 -37.95 -5.54 -12.03
CA ALA A 189 -38.20 -6.70 -11.18
C ALA A 189 -37.63 -8.02 -11.76
N ASP A 190 -37.76 -8.21 -13.07
CA ASP A 190 -37.20 -9.39 -13.75
C ASP A 190 -35.67 -9.41 -13.74
N LEU A 191 -35.02 -8.25 -13.88
CA LEU A 191 -33.56 -8.15 -13.83
C LEU A 191 -33.05 -8.37 -12.41
N ASN A 192 -33.70 -7.76 -11.40
CA ASN A 192 -33.37 -7.98 -10.00
C ASN A 192 -33.51 -9.44 -9.59
N ARG A 193 -34.51 -10.16 -10.12
CA ARG A 193 -34.65 -11.59 -9.84
C ARG A 193 -33.48 -12.41 -10.39
N LEU A 194 -32.87 -11.98 -11.49
CA LEU A 194 -31.74 -12.67 -12.12
C LEU A 194 -30.40 -12.31 -11.47
N THR A 195 -30.24 -11.06 -10.99
CA THR A 195 -28.94 -10.55 -10.52
C THR A 195 -28.89 -10.28 -9.02
N SER A 196 -30.03 -10.36 -8.32
CA SER A 196 -30.21 -9.87 -6.95
C SER A 196 -29.80 -8.39 -6.79
N GLY A 197 -30.02 -7.58 -7.83
CA GLY A 197 -29.56 -6.19 -7.94
C GLY A 197 -28.17 -6.07 -8.60
N LEU A 198 -27.62 -4.86 -8.65
CA LEU A 198 -26.26 -4.60 -9.13
C LEU A 198 -25.29 -4.71 -7.94
N GLN A 199 -24.41 -5.70 -7.95
CA GLN A 199 -23.55 -5.98 -6.79
C GLN A 199 -22.42 -4.95 -6.66
N PRO A 200 -22.08 -4.52 -5.43
CA PRO A 200 -20.89 -3.72 -5.19
C PRO A 200 -19.62 -4.43 -5.68
N SER A 201 -18.67 -3.66 -6.20
CA SER A 201 -17.40 -4.15 -6.76
C SER A 201 -17.47 -4.90 -8.10
N ASP A 202 -18.66 -5.15 -8.65
CA ASP A 202 -18.80 -5.73 -9.99
C ASP A 202 -18.62 -4.67 -11.09
N PHE A 203 -18.01 -5.08 -12.21
CA PHE A 203 -17.96 -4.30 -13.44
C PHE A 203 -18.99 -4.82 -14.44
N ILE A 204 -20.09 -4.08 -14.61
CA ILE A 204 -21.26 -4.51 -15.38
C ILE A 204 -21.25 -3.85 -16.77
N VAL A 205 -21.28 -4.68 -17.83
CA VAL A 205 -21.20 -4.21 -19.22
C VAL A 205 -22.54 -4.38 -19.93
N ILE A 206 -23.10 -3.28 -20.44
CA ILE A 206 -24.30 -3.27 -21.27
C ILE A 206 -23.90 -3.19 -22.75
N ALA A 207 -24.00 -4.32 -23.47
CA ALA A 207 -23.64 -4.42 -24.87
C ALA A 207 -24.87 -4.63 -25.78
N GLY A 208 -24.79 -4.16 -27.02
CA GLY A 208 -25.90 -4.18 -27.97
C GLY A 208 -25.59 -3.38 -29.24
N ARG A 209 -26.32 -3.63 -30.33
CA ARG A 209 -26.08 -2.94 -31.61
C ARG A 209 -26.46 -1.45 -31.52
N PRO A 210 -25.92 -0.56 -32.40
CA PRO A 210 -26.38 0.82 -32.50
C PRO A 210 -27.91 0.90 -32.66
N GLY A 211 -28.55 1.85 -31.97
CA GLY A 211 -30.01 2.01 -32.00
C GLY A 211 -30.82 1.05 -31.12
N HIS A 212 -30.22 0.04 -30.49
CA HIS A 212 -30.94 -0.96 -29.67
C HIS A 212 -31.23 -0.51 -28.21
N GLY A 213 -31.19 0.80 -27.92
CA GLY A 213 -31.61 1.32 -26.62
C GLY A 213 -30.66 1.12 -25.44
N LYS A 214 -29.36 0.84 -25.67
CA LYS A 214 -28.36 0.72 -24.58
C LYS A 214 -28.32 1.92 -23.64
N THR A 215 -28.26 3.13 -24.23
CA THR A 215 -28.21 4.38 -23.47
C THR A 215 -29.49 4.59 -22.67
N ALA A 216 -30.64 4.27 -23.26
CA ALA A 216 -31.93 4.34 -22.56
C ALA A 216 -31.96 3.40 -21.35
N LEU A 217 -31.51 2.14 -21.52
CA LEU A 217 -31.42 1.19 -20.41
C LEU A 217 -30.46 1.68 -19.32
N ALA A 218 -29.25 2.13 -19.69
CA ALA A 218 -28.26 2.64 -18.73
C ALA A 218 -28.79 3.84 -17.94
N LEU A 219 -29.47 4.79 -18.60
CA LEU A 219 -30.08 5.95 -17.94
C LEU A 219 -31.29 5.56 -17.07
N CYS A 220 -32.08 4.56 -17.46
CA CYS A 220 -33.16 4.04 -16.62
C CYS A 220 -32.61 3.47 -15.30
N LEU A 221 -31.55 2.66 -15.37
CA LEU A 221 -30.88 2.11 -14.19
C LEU A 221 -30.30 3.23 -13.32
N ALA A 222 -29.57 4.17 -13.91
CA ALA A 222 -28.97 5.29 -13.20
C ALA A 222 -30.02 6.19 -12.53
N ARG A 223 -31.13 6.47 -13.22
CA ARG A 223 -32.26 7.23 -12.67
C ARG A 223 -32.88 6.52 -11.48
N HIS A 224 -33.09 5.21 -11.56
CA HIS A 224 -33.68 4.44 -10.46
C HIS A 224 -32.76 4.44 -9.23
N ALA A 225 -31.46 4.21 -9.44
CA ALA A 225 -30.46 4.27 -8.37
C ALA A 225 -30.43 5.67 -7.70
N ALA A 226 -30.50 6.74 -8.50
CA ALA A 226 -30.45 8.11 -7.98
C ALA A 226 -31.73 8.55 -7.26
N LEU A 227 -32.91 8.23 -7.80
CA LEU A 227 -34.17 8.77 -7.29
C LEU A 227 -34.88 7.85 -6.30
N GLU A 228 -34.90 6.54 -6.56
CA GLU A 228 -35.67 5.58 -5.75
C GLU A 228 -34.81 4.94 -4.67
N SER A 229 -33.52 4.70 -4.96
CA SER A 229 -32.56 4.16 -3.98
C SER A 229 -31.77 5.24 -3.22
N ASP A 230 -31.95 6.52 -3.55
CA ASP A 230 -31.26 7.68 -2.94
C ASP A 230 -29.73 7.54 -2.91
N LEU A 231 -29.14 6.97 -3.97
CA LEU A 231 -27.70 6.77 -4.09
C LEU A 231 -27.05 7.86 -4.96
N PRO A 232 -25.94 8.48 -4.51
CA PRO A 232 -25.15 9.36 -5.35
C PRO A 232 -24.70 8.65 -6.63
N THR A 233 -25.21 9.11 -7.77
CA THR A 233 -25.00 8.45 -9.07
C THR A 233 -24.30 9.40 -10.03
N LEU A 234 -23.20 8.95 -10.62
CA LEU A 234 -22.40 9.71 -11.58
C LEU A 234 -22.54 9.10 -12.98
N VAL A 235 -22.84 9.92 -13.98
CA VAL A 235 -22.99 9.50 -15.37
C VAL A 235 -21.97 10.22 -16.25
N PHE A 236 -21.20 9.45 -17.00
CA PHE A 236 -20.32 9.96 -18.05
C PHE A 236 -20.92 9.62 -19.41
N SER A 237 -21.24 10.63 -20.21
CA SER A 237 -21.70 10.46 -21.59
C SER A 237 -20.65 11.01 -22.55
N LEU A 238 -20.13 10.14 -23.43
CA LEU A 238 -19.17 10.50 -24.47
C LEU A 238 -19.82 10.61 -25.87
N GLU A 239 -21.03 10.07 -26.05
CA GLU A 239 -21.75 10.09 -27.34
C GLU A 239 -22.84 11.18 -27.41
N MET A 240 -23.49 11.48 -26.29
CA MET A 240 -24.56 12.48 -26.22
C MET A 240 -24.11 13.69 -25.41
N SER A 241 -24.45 14.90 -25.87
CA SER A 241 -24.29 16.12 -25.10
C SER A 241 -25.14 16.09 -23.83
N ALA A 242 -24.65 16.74 -22.78
CA ALA A 242 -25.34 16.91 -21.49
C ALA A 242 -26.65 17.71 -21.63
#